data_AF-A0A5J4NIY5-F1
#
_entry.id   AF-A0A5J4NIY5-F1
#
_cell.length_a   1.000
_cell.length_b   1.000
_cell.length_c   1.000
_cell.angle_alpha   90.00
_cell.angle_beta   90.00
_cell.angle_gamma   90.00
#
_symmetry.space_group_name_H-M   'P 1'
#
loop_
_entity.id
_entity.type
_entity.pdbx_description
1 polymer ?
#
loop_
_entity_poly.entity_id
_entity_poly.type
_entity_poly.pdbx_seq_one_letter_code
_entity_poly.pdbx_strand_id
1 'polypeptide(L)'
;MSILCQRTSNPMLKQHCVRHMAELGALDYTTKTLVDLETSCLQLIERHGGNPILSEFVHKLGAIYRLEDGRPRQHHPSDFDTVSTSFSGNSSGADFQTPSVVTKLMVNNHFYNSDNQKTELL
;
A
#
# COMPACT_ATOMS: atom_id res chain seq x y z
N MET A 1 19.61 -4.91 -17.68
CA MET A 1 18.47 -5.75 -17.22
C MET A 1 17.59 -4.91 -16.31
N SER A 2 16.26 -4.97 -16.45
CA SER A 2 15.34 -4.32 -15.50
C SER A 2 15.28 -5.10 -14.18
N ILE A 3 15.09 -4.39 -13.06
CA ILE A 3 14.94 -4.98 -11.72
C ILE A 3 13.75 -5.96 -11.68
N LEU A 4 12.69 -5.70 -12.45
CA LEU A 4 11.52 -6.57 -12.55
C LEU A 4 11.86 -7.97 -13.08
N CYS A 5 12.76 -8.04 -14.07
CA CYS A 5 13.18 -9.31 -14.69
C CYS A 5 14.01 -10.18 -13.74
N GLN A 6 14.58 -9.60 -12.68
CA GLN A 6 15.45 -10.29 -11.74
C GLN A 6 14.68 -11.09 -10.67
N ARG A 7 13.36 -10.87 -10.51
CA ARG A 7 12.51 -11.50 -9.48
C ARG A 7 13.16 -11.52 -8.09
N THR A 8 13.80 -10.40 -7.73
CA THR A 8 14.63 -10.31 -6.53
C THR A 8 13.80 -10.35 -5.23
N SER A 9 14.29 -11.11 -4.25
CA SER A 9 13.74 -11.11 -2.87
C SER A 9 14.47 -10.12 -1.96
N ASN A 10 15.47 -9.38 -2.45
CA ASN A 10 16.25 -8.45 -1.65
C ASN A 10 15.38 -7.25 -1.20
N PRO A 11 15.16 -7.06 0.12
CA PRO A 11 14.30 -6.00 0.63
C PRO A 11 14.84 -4.59 0.35
N MET A 12 16.16 -4.41 0.38
CA MET A 12 16.80 -3.10 0.09
C MET A 12 16.58 -2.68 -1.35
N LEU A 13 16.63 -3.64 -2.27
CA LEU A 13 16.38 -3.37 -3.69
C LEU A 13 14.89 -3.04 -3.94
N LYS A 14 13.97 -3.74 -3.27
CA LYS A 14 12.52 -3.42 -3.33
C LYS A 14 12.25 -2.03 -2.78
N GLN A 15 12.87 -1.67 -1.66
CA GLN A 15 12.75 -0.35 -1.05
C GLN A 15 13.26 0.75 -1.99
N HIS A 16 14.43 0.55 -2.61
CA HIS A 16 14.97 1.46 -3.61
C HIS A 16 14.00 1.66 -4.78
N CYS A 17 13.40 0.58 -5.29
CA CYS A 17 12.38 0.68 -6.34
C CYS A 17 11.16 1.49 -5.90
N VAL A 18 10.66 1.28 -4.68
CA VAL A 18 9.48 2.01 -4.18
C VAL A 18 9.80 3.49 -3.97
N ARG A 19 10.97 3.82 -3.41
CA ARG A 19 11.44 5.21 -3.30
C ARG A 19 11.50 5.87 -4.68
N HIS A 20 12.09 5.18 -5.65
CA HIS A 20 12.19 5.70 -7.01
C HIS A 20 10.82 5.91 -7.67
N MET A 21 9.86 5.01 -7.43
CA MET A 21 8.47 5.21 -7.88
C MET A 21 7.80 6.42 -7.22
N ALA A 22 8.12 6.71 -5.96
CA ALA A 22 7.64 7.91 -5.27
C ALA A 22 8.29 9.18 -5.83
N GLU A 23 9.60 9.18 -6.11
CA GLU A 23 10.32 10.31 -6.74
C GLU A 23 9.76 10.66 -8.12
N LEU A 24 9.36 9.65 -8.89
CA LEU A 24 8.71 9.82 -10.19
C LEU A 24 7.25 10.28 -10.08
N GLY A 25 6.67 10.35 -8.88
CA GLY A 25 5.26 10.68 -8.65
C GLY A 25 4.28 9.58 -9.08
N ALA A 26 4.76 8.35 -9.33
CA ALA A 26 3.92 7.26 -9.82
C ALA A 26 2.85 6.84 -8.79
N LEU A 27 3.19 6.90 -7.50
CA LEU A 27 2.27 6.60 -6.41
C LEU A 27 1.17 7.66 -6.29
N ASP A 28 1.53 8.95 -6.35
CA ASP A 28 0.57 10.06 -6.32
C ASP A 28 -0.34 10.05 -7.55
N TYR A 29 0.21 9.76 -8.73
CA TYR A 29 -0.57 9.57 -9.95
C TYR A 29 -1.60 8.43 -9.80
N THR A 30 -1.19 7.32 -9.19
CA THR A 30 -2.09 6.19 -8.91
C THR A 30 -3.20 6.59 -7.94
N THR A 31 -2.87 7.28 -6.85
CA THR A 31 -3.87 7.79 -5.89
C THR A 31 -4.86 8.72 -6.56
N LYS A 32 -4.40 9.66 -7.40
CA LYS A 32 -5.27 10.55 -8.17
C LYS A 32 -6.22 9.76 -9.08
N THR A 33 -5.68 8.79 -9.81
CA THR A 33 -6.47 7.93 -10.71
C THR A 33 -7.56 7.17 -9.94
N LEU A 34 -7.26 6.68 -8.74
CA LEU A 34 -8.24 5.99 -7.89
C LEU A 34 -9.35 6.92 -7.42
N VAL A 35 -9.04 8.17 -7.08
CA VAL A 35 -10.05 9.20 -6.72
C VAL A 35 -10.99 9.50 -7.89
N ASP A 36 -10.44 9.63 -9.10
CA ASP A 36 -11.22 9.89 -10.31
C ASP A 36 -12.15 8.70 -10.64
N LEU A 37 -11.66 7.47 -10.46
CA LEU A 37 -12.45 6.24 -10.61
C LEU A 37 -13.55 6.12 -9.55
N GLU A 38 -13.26 6.42 -8.28
CA GLU A 38 -14.25 6.44 -7.21
C GLU A 38 -15.40 7.41 -7.54
N THR A 39 -15.05 8.63 -7.94
CA THR A 39 -16.01 9.66 -8.32
C THR A 39 -16.88 9.20 -9.49
N SER A 40 -16.26 8.60 -10.52
CA SER A 40 -16.97 8.05 -11.67
C SER A 40 -17.92 6.92 -11.30
N CYS A 41 -17.49 6.03 -10.40
CA CYS A 41 -18.32 4.94 -9.88
C CYS A 41 -19.53 5.45 -9.10
N LEU A 42 -19.34 6.42 -8.20
CA LEU A 42 -20.44 7.01 -7.42
C LEU A 42 -21.46 7.72 -8.32
N GLN A 43 -20.99 8.49 -9.31
CA GLN A 43 -21.87 9.10 -10.32
C GLN A 43 -22.66 8.07 -11.11
N LEU A 44 -22.05 6.94 -11.46
CA LEU A 44 -22.74 5.85 -12.16
C LEU A 44 -23.82 5.23 -11.26
N ILE A 45 -23.52 5.00 -9.98
CA ILE A 45 -24.48 4.48 -9.00
C ILE A 45 -25.68 5.42 -8.88
N GLU A 46 -25.45 6.71 -8.70
CA GLU A 46 -26.52 7.72 -8.62
C GLU A 46 -27.36 7.75 -9.90
N ARG A 47 -26.71 7.72 -11.08
CA ARG A 47 -27.39 7.72 -12.38
C ARG A 47 -28.31 6.51 -12.58
N HIS A 48 -28.01 5.37 -11.98
CA HIS A 48 -28.79 4.14 -12.08
C HIS A 48 -29.84 3.96 -10.98
N GLY A 49 -30.22 5.04 -10.28
CA GLY A 49 -31.26 5.03 -9.25
C GLY A 49 -30.73 4.91 -7.82
N GLY A 50 -29.42 4.97 -7.65
CA GLY A 50 -28.76 4.93 -6.34
C GLY A 50 -28.73 3.52 -5.73
N ASN A 51 -27.65 3.22 -5.02
CA ASN A 51 -27.54 2.02 -4.21
C ASN A 51 -26.68 2.33 -2.97
N PRO A 52 -27.28 2.44 -1.78
CA PRO A 52 -26.55 2.83 -0.57
C PRO A 52 -25.50 1.80 -0.15
N ILE A 53 -25.78 0.50 -0.35
CA ILE A 53 -24.84 -0.58 -0.03
C ILE A 53 -23.61 -0.50 -0.93
N LEU A 54 -23.83 -0.32 -2.24
CA LEU A 54 -22.74 -0.23 -3.21
C LEU A 54 -21.94 1.07 -3.04
N SER A 55 -22.60 2.18 -2.69
CA SER A 55 -21.93 3.45 -2.39
C SER A 55 -21.05 3.34 -1.16
N GLU A 56 -21.55 2.73 -0.08
CA GLU A 56 -20.78 2.46 1.13
C GLU A 56 -19.58 1.54 0.85
N PHE A 57 -19.77 0.52 0.00
CA PHE A 57 -18.68 -0.36 -0.42
C PHE A 57 -17.57 0.41 -1.16
N VAL A 58 -17.94 1.28 -2.11
CA VAL A 58 -16.99 2.13 -2.83
C VAL A 58 -16.24 3.06 -1.87
N HIS A 59 -16.93 3.68 -0.91
CA HIS A 59 -16.28 4.51 0.12
C HIS A 59 -15.32 3.73 1.02
N LYS A 60 -15.66 2.49 1.40
CA LYS A 60 -14.77 1.61 2.18
C LYS A 60 -13.49 1.27 1.41
N LEU A 61 -13.58 1.05 0.10
CA LEU A 61 -12.39 0.91 -0.75
C LEU A 61 -11.59 2.22 -0.83
N GLY A 62 -12.29 3.36 -0.83
CA GLY A 62 -11.72 4.71 -0.75
C GLY A 62 -10.76 4.92 0.43
N ALA A 63 -11.05 4.29 1.57
CA ALA A 63 -10.23 4.39 2.78
C ALA A 63 -8.81 3.83 2.62
N ILE A 64 -8.55 3.00 1.60
CA ILE A 64 -7.21 2.43 1.36
C ILE A 64 -6.20 3.51 0.92
N TYR A 65 -6.67 4.47 0.12
CA TYR A 65 -5.82 5.51 -0.49
C TYR A 65 -6.13 6.92 0.02
N ARG A 66 -7.03 7.05 1.00
CA ARG A 66 -7.33 8.32 1.70
C ARG A 66 -6.78 8.30 3.13
N LEU A 67 -6.60 9.49 3.71
CA LEU A 67 -6.35 9.68 5.14
C LEU A 67 -7.69 9.80 5.89
N GLU A 68 -7.63 9.78 7.23
CA GLU A 68 -8.79 9.96 8.11
C GLU A 68 -9.50 11.31 7.89
N ASP A 69 -8.79 12.30 7.35
CA ASP A 69 -9.32 13.62 6.97
C ASP A 69 -10.03 13.64 5.59
N GLY A 70 -10.12 12.48 4.93
CA GLY A 70 -10.72 12.30 3.62
C GLY A 70 -9.84 12.73 2.44
N ARG A 71 -8.64 13.27 2.70
CA ARG A 71 -7.72 13.69 1.63
C ARG A 71 -7.03 12.48 0.99
N PRO A 72 -6.75 12.51 -0.32
CA PRO A 72 -5.96 11.48 -0.95
C PRO A 72 -4.54 11.45 -0.36
N ARG A 73 -4.01 10.25 -0.14
CA ARG A 73 -2.66 10.05 0.40
C ARG A 73 -1.61 10.54 -0.58
N GLN A 74 -0.70 11.37 -0.07
CA GLN A 74 0.52 11.75 -0.79
C GLN A 74 1.67 10.85 -0.35
N HIS A 75 2.57 10.54 -1.26
CA HIS A 75 3.70 9.65 -1.04
C HIS A 75 5.01 10.41 -1.23
N HIS A 76 5.68 10.71 -0.13
CA HIS A 76 7.01 11.32 -0.20
C HIS A 76 8.09 10.22 -0.24
N PRO A 77 9.19 10.39 -1.01
CA PRO A 77 10.27 9.40 -1.06
C PRO A 77 10.83 9.01 0.31
N SER A 78 10.88 9.96 1.25
CA SER A 78 11.35 9.74 2.62
C SER A 78 10.45 8.84 3.46
N ASP A 79 9.18 8.67 3.08
CA ASP A 79 8.26 7.74 3.76
C ASP A 79 8.73 6.27 3.64
N PHE A 80 9.62 6.01 2.68
CA PHE A 80 10.18 4.71 2.40
C PHE A 80 11.61 4.54 2.88
N ASP A 81 12.14 5.48 3.66
CA ASP A 81 13.46 5.32 4.28
C ASP A 81 13.39 4.34 5.45
N THR A 82 14.31 3.38 5.49
CA THR A 82 14.42 2.46 6.63
C THR A 82 14.98 3.28 7.77
N VAL A 83 14.17 3.58 8.78
CA VAL A 83 14.73 3.99 10.06
C VAL A 83 15.56 2.81 10.54
N SER A 84 16.87 2.96 10.50
CA SER A 84 17.80 2.08 11.19
C SER A 84 17.52 2.23 12.68
N THR A 85 16.52 1.51 13.19
CA THR A 85 16.29 1.41 14.64
C THR A 85 17.48 0.64 15.21
N SER A 86 18.53 1.37 15.57
CA SER A 86 19.51 0.91 16.54
C SER A 86 18.74 0.60 17.81
N PHE A 87 18.47 -0.68 18.05
CA PHE A 87 18.05 -1.17 19.35
C PHE A 87 19.18 -0.86 20.34
N SER A 88 19.07 0.28 21.02
CA SER A 88 19.81 0.54 22.25
C SER A 88 18.76 0.62 23.34
N GLY A 89 18.77 -0.39 24.21
CA GLY A 89 17.84 -0.47 25.32
C GLY A 89 18.00 0.73 26.25
N ASN A 90 16.88 1.35 26.60
CA ASN A 90 16.64 1.75 27.98
C ASN A 90 15.14 1.87 28.22
N SER A 91 14.68 1.12 29.21
CA SER A 91 13.34 1.18 29.79
C SER A 91 13.13 2.50 30.50
N SER A 92 12.15 3.29 30.06
CA SER A 92 11.27 4.14 30.89
C SER A 92 10.20 4.76 30.00
N GLY A 93 8.95 4.69 30.46
CA GLY A 93 7.77 4.97 29.64
C GLY A 93 7.55 6.45 29.30
N ALA A 94 6.85 6.64 28.19
CA ALA A 94 5.77 7.61 27.95
C ALA A 94 5.50 7.59 26.43
N ASP A 95 4.22 7.67 26.08
CA ASP A 95 3.62 8.01 24.78
C ASP A 95 4.55 8.08 23.55
N PHE A 96 4.19 7.41 22.44
CA PHE A 96 4.05 8.05 21.14
C PHE A 96 3.71 7.08 19.98
N GLN A 97 2.83 7.59 19.13
CA GLN A 97 2.70 7.41 17.69
C GLN A 97 2.44 6.00 17.11
N THR A 98 1.27 5.91 16.48
CA THR A 98 0.82 4.85 15.56
C THR A 98 1.95 4.22 14.72
N PRO A 99 1.99 2.89 14.58
CA PRO A 99 3.07 2.21 13.89
C PRO A 99 3.18 2.62 12.40
N SER A 100 4.42 2.82 11.99
CA SER A 100 4.86 3.17 10.63
C SER A 100 4.27 2.26 9.54
N VAL A 101 4.03 2.87 8.36
CA VAL A 101 3.45 2.30 7.13
C VAL A 101 4.16 1.01 6.68
N VAL A 102 5.44 0.84 7.02
CA VAL A 102 6.25 -0.35 6.72
C VAL A 102 5.60 -1.63 7.27
N THR A 103 5.03 -1.58 8.47
CA THR A 103 4.45 -2.78 9.10
C THR A 103 3.14 -3.20 8.43
N LYS A 104 2.32 -2.27 7.95
CA LYS A 104 1.05 -2.60 7.26
C LYS A 104 1.27 -3.16 5.85
N LEU A 105 2.28 -2.69 5.12
CA LEU A 105 2.60 -3.21 3.77
C LEU A 105 3.34 -4.56 3.82
N MET A 106 4.13 -4.83 4.86
CA MET A 106 4.85 -6.10 4.99
C MET A 106 3.98 -7.27 5.51
N VAL A 107 2.95 -6.99 6.32
CA VAL A 107 2.09 -8.05 6.90
C VAL A 107 1.16 -8.69 5.86
N ASN A 108 0.81 -7.99 4.76
CA ASN A 108 -0.11 -8.52 3.75
C ASN A 108 0.52 -9.46 2.70
N ASN A 109 1.82 -9.79 2.79
CA ASN A 109 2.46 -10.73 1.86
C ASN A 109 2.54 -12.19 2.36
N HIS A 110 1.86 -12.55 3.46
CA HIS A 110 1.88 -13.92 3.99
C HIS A 110 0.75 -14.84 3.48
N PHE A 111 -0.06 -14.42 2.51
CA PHE A 111 -1.09 -15.27 1.91
C PHE A 111 -0.84 -15.47 0.42
N TYR A 112 -0.08 -16.51 0.08
CA TYR A 112 -0.25 -17.42 -1.08
C TYR A 112 1.02 -18.28 -1.24
N ASN A 113 1.07 -19.43 -0.57
CA ASN A 113 1.68 -20.63 -1.13
C ASN A 113 1.24 -21.87 -0.34
N SER A 114 0.02 -22.34 -0.60
CA SER A 114 -0.35 -23.73 -0.33
C SER A 114 -0.94 -24.25 -1.62
N ASP A 115 -0.11 -24.98 -2.37
CA ASP A 115 -0.44 -26.02 -3.37
C ASP A 115 0.52 -25.94 -4.57
N ASN A 116 1.72 -26.50 -4.34
CA ASN A 116 2.45 -27.23 -5.37
C ASN A 116 3.47 -28.14 -4.67
N GLN A 117 2.94 -29.18 -4.03
CA GLN A 117 3.72 -30.35 -3.63
C GLN A 117 4.09 -31.13 -4.90
N LYS A 118 5.39 -31.32 -5.07
CA LYS A 118 6.06 -32.30 -5.93
C LYS A 118 5.25 -33.59 -6.16
N THR A 119 5.12 -33.98 -7.42
CA THR A 119 5.21 -35.38 -7.86
C THR A 119 6.03 -35.43 -9.14
N GLU A 120 7.36 -35.44 -8.98
CA GLU A 120 8.21 -36.13 -9.96
C GLU A 120 8.00 -37.63 -9.74
N LEU A 121 7.41 -38.28 -10.74
CA LEU A 121 7.37 -39.74 -10.86
C LEU A 121 8.57 -40.18 -11.70
N LEU A 122 9.55 -40.79 -11.03
CA LEU A 122 10.29 -41.96 -11.50
C LEU A 122 10.66 -42.79 -10.28
#